data_AF-A0A2K3LYR8-F1
#
_entry.id   AF-A0A2K3LYR8-F1
#
_cell.length_a   1.000
_cell.length_b   1.000
_cell.length_c   1.000
_cell.angle_alpha   90.00
_cell.angle_beta   90.00
_cell.angle_gamma   90.00
#
_symmetry.space_group_name_H-M   'P 1'
#
loop_
_entity.id
_entity.type
_entity.pdbx_description
1 polymer ?
#
loop_
_entity_poly.entity_id
_entity_poly.type
_entity_poly.pdbx_seq_one_letter_code
_entity_poly.pdbx_strand_id
1 'polypeptide(L)'
;GGADAKSYILISQLPPDLYEKYVVDENTAYMSGFTFVIISIVHLAGGKIPEESLWSQLNRMNLNDTEAIHPVLGNVKQALELLVQQRYLQKDKVHGPEGNTMYYELAERASDEPINNKVKEYITQIMADTA
;
A
#
# COMPACT_ATOMS: atom_id res chain seq x y z
N GLY A 1 11.93 9.03 27.71
CA GLY A 1 11.87 9.92 26.55
C GLY A 1 12.85 9.43 25.52
N GLY A 2 12.39 8.64 24.55
CA GLY A 2 13.16 8.39 23.34
C GLY A 2 12.96 9.57 22.42
N ALA A 3 14.03 10.14 21.87
CA ALA A 3 13.92 11.15 20.83
C ALA A 3 13.11 10.57 19.67
N ASP A 4 12.08 11.28 19.23
CA ASP A 4 11.30 10.92 18.04
C ASP A 4 12.25 10.80 16.85
N ALA A 5 12.31 9.62 16.23
CA ALA A 5 13.24 9.36 15.15
C ALA A 5 12.71 10.04 13.89
N LYS A 6 13.40 11.10 13.43
CA LYS A 6 13.03 11.79 12.20
C LYS A 6 13.19 10.87 11.00
N SER A 7 12.10 10.63 10.27
CA SER A 7 12.10 9.96 8.98
C SER A 7 11.99 10.98 7.85
N TYR A 8 12.56 10.65 6.68
CA TYR A 8 12.50 11.48 5.49
C TYR A 8 12.20 10.60 4.29
N ILE A 9 11.41 11.12 3.35
CA ILE A 9 11.10 10.46 2.08
C ILE A 9 11.62 11.30 0.92
N LEU A 10 12.02 10.63 -0.17
CA LEU A 10 12.41 11.28 -1.41
C LEU A 10 11.25 11.24 -2.38
N ILE A 11 10.82 12.41 -2.83
CA ILE A 11 9.72 12.56 -3.80
C ILE A 11 10.31 13.15 -5.08
N SER A 12 10.07 12.47 -6.20
CA SER A 12 10.44 13.00 -7.50
C SER A 12 9.67 14.28 -7.80
N GLN A 13 10.38 15.31 -8.25
CA GLN A 13 9.82 16.59 -8.68
C GLN A 13 9.67 16.66 -10.21
N LEU A 14 9.87 15.54 -10.92
CA LEU A 14 9.69 15.50 -12.36
C LEU A 14 8.20 15.70 -12.72
N PRO A 15 7.91 16.50 -13.76
CA PRO A 15 6.60 16.51 -14.40
C PRO A 15 6.14 15.09 -14.79
N PRO A 16 4.83 14.79 -14.77
CA PRO A 16 4.32 13.44 -15.01
C PRO A 16 4.79 12.81 -16.32
N ASP A 17 4.82 13.58 -17.41
CA ASP A 17 5.28 13.15 -18.74
C ASP A 17 6.77 12.75 -18.76
N LEU A 18 7.60 13.48 -18.00
CA LEU A 18 9.02 13.14 -17.85
C LEU A 18 9.21 11.98 -16.88
N TYR A 19 8.42 11.89 -15.82
CA TYR A 19 8.48 10.77 -14.88
C TYR A 19 8.13 9.46 -15.58
N GLU A 20 7.05 9.44 -16.36
CA GLU A 20 6.65 8.29 -17.16
C GLU A 20 7.75 7.89 -18.15
N LYS A 21 8.31 8.85 -18.87
CA LYS A 21 9.32 8.58 -19.89
C LYS A 21 10.67 8.09 -19.35
N TYR A 22 11.10 8.58 -18.18
CA TYR A 22 12.48 8.38 -17.70
C TYR A 22 12.61 7.57 -16.41
N VAL A 23 11.52 7.40 -15.65
CA VAL A 23 11.55 6.73 -14.34
C VAL A 23 10.71 5.46 -14.31
N VAL A 24 9.55 5.45 -14.99
CA VAL A 24 8.69 4.26 -15.01
C VAL A 24 9.39 3.16 -15.81
N ASP A 25 9.63 2.04 -15.14
CA ASP A 25 10.00 0.79 -15.80
C ASP A 25 8.72 0.00 -16.06
N GLU A 26 8.37 -0.17 -17.34
CA GLU A 26 7.18 -0.92 -17.77
C GLU A 26 7.16 -2.35 -17.21
N ASN A 27 8.33 -2.94 -16.98
CA ASN A 27 8.45 -4.29 -16.41
C ASN A 27 8.11 -4.36 -14.91
N THR A 28 7.98 -3.21 -14.23
CA THR A 28 7.63 -3.13 -12.80
C THR A 28 6.44 -2.22 -12.53
N ALA A 29 5.84 -1.62 -13.57
CA ALA A 29 4.70 -0.71 -13.45
C ALA A 29 3.51 -1.33 -12.70
N TYR A 30 3.29 -2.65 -12.83
CA TYR A 30 2.25 -3.37 -12.08
C TYR A 30 2.41 -3.25 -10.57
N MET A 31 3.63 -3.12 -10.05
CA MET A 31 3.87 -2.94 -8.61
C MET A 31 3.42 -1.57 -8.13
N SER A 32 3.48 -0.54 -8.98
CA SER A 32 2.96 0.78 -8.64
C SER A 32 1.44 0.75 -8.51
N GLY A 33 0.75 0.08 -9.44
CA GLY A 33 -0.69 -0.16 -9.36
C GLY A 33 -1.09 -0.98 -8.14
N PHE A 34 -0.38 -2.08 -7.88
CA PHE A 34 -0.60 -2.90 -6.68
C PHE A 34 -0.40 -2.09 -5.40
N THR A 35 0.69 -1.32 -5.31
CA THR A 35 0.95 -0.43 -4.17
C THR A 35 -0.20 0.53 -3.95
N PHE A 36 -0.67 1.21 -5.01
CA PHE A 36 -1.79 2.13 -4.95
C PHE A 36 -3.07 1.48 -4.42
N VAL A 37 -3.40 0.27 -4.89
CA VAL A 37 -4.58 -0.48 -4.41
C VAL A 37 -4.46 -0.80 -2.92
N ILE A 38 -3.30 -1.31 -2.48
CA ILE A 38 -3.09 -1.68 -1.08
C ILE A 38 -3.19 -0.46 -0.16
N ILE A 39 -2.47 0.63 -0.47
CA ILE A 39 -2.52 1.85 0.36
C ILE A 39 -3.93 2.44 0.39
N SER A 40 -4.69 2.35 -0.71
CA SER A 40 -6.07 2.85 -0.79
C SER A 40 -7.00 2.05 0.12
N ILE A 41 -6.87 0.72 0.15
CA ILE A 41 -7.67 -0.14 1.05
C ILE A 41 -7.39 0.20 2.52
N VAL A 42 -6.10 0.31 2.89
CA VAL A 42 -5.71 0.65 4.26
C VAL A 42 -6.15 2.07 4.62
N HIS A 43 -6.04 3.00 3.68
CA HIS A 43 -6.52 4.38 3.83
C HIS A 43 -8.02 4.43 4.13
N LEU A 44 -8.83 3.73 3.32
CA LEU A 44 -10.29 3.64 3.48
C LEU A 44 -10.69 2.95 4.80
N ALA A 45 -9.83 2.09 5.35
CA ALA A 45 -10.00 1.49 6.67
C ALA A 45 -9.61 2.41 7.85
N GLY A 46 -9.23 3.67 7.58
CA GLY A 46 -8.81 4.63 8.60
C GLY A 46 -7.30 4.62 8.88
N GLY A 47 -6.49 4.13 7.95
CA GLY A 47 -5.04 4.12 8.04
C GLY A 47 -4.44 2.87 8.68
N LYS A 48 -5.26 2.00 9.28
CA LYS A 48 -4.86 0.73 9.90
C LYS A 48 -5.94 -0.34 9.68
N ILE A 49 -5.54 -1.57 9.36
CA ILE A 49 -6.46 -2.67 9.06
C ILE A 49 -5.93 -4.00 9.61
N PRO A 50 -6.79 -4.89 10.17
CA PRO A 50 -6.37 -6.26 10.50
C PRO A 50 -5.90 -7.02 9.25
N GLU A 51 -4.87 -7.85 9.39
CA GLU A 51 -4.32 -8.68 8.29
C GLU A 51 -5.41 -9.52 7.62
N GLU A 52 -6.29 -10.16 8.40
CA GLU A 52 -7.39 -10.97 7.86
C GLU A 52 -8.39 -10.13 7.04
N SER A 53 -8.67 -8.90 7.47
CA SER A 53 -9.57 -8.00 6.74
C SER A 53 -8.94 -7.53 5.42
N LEU A 54 -7.64 -7.26 5.41
CA LEU A 54 -6.92 -6.94 4.16
C LEU A 54 -6.95 -8.12 3.18
N TRP A 55 -6.65 -9.33 3.66
CA TRP A 55 -6.72 -10.54 2.83
C TRP A 55 -8.14 -10.82 2.33
N SER A 56 -9.17 -10.56 3.13
CA SER A 56 -10.56 -10.65 2.68
C SER A 56 -10.83 -9.72 1.49
N GLN A 57 -10.35 -8.47 1.51
CA GLN A 57 -10.50 -7.55 0.38
C GLN A 57 -9.69 -8.02 -0.85
N LEU A 58 -8.47 -8.52 -0.65
CA LEU A 58 -7.64 -9.03 -1.73
C LEU A 58 -8.25 -10.26 -2.41
N ASN A 59 -8.80 -11.17 -1.63
CA ASN A 59 -9.50 -12.36 -2.15
C ASN A 59 -10.70 -11.98 -3.03
N ARG A 60 -11.42 -10.91 -2.71
CA ARG A 60 -12.53 -10.40 -3.55
C ARG A 60 -12.06 -9.90 -4.92
N MET A 61 -10.79 -9.55 -5.04
CA MET A 61 -10.13 -9.17 -6.30
C MET A 61 -9.37 -10.35 -6.93
N ASN A 62 -9.61 -11.58 -6.46
CA ASN A 62 -8.91 -12.80 -6.88
C ASN A 62 -7.38 -12.76 -6.63
N LEU A 63 -6.96 -11.95 -5.65
CA LEU A 63 -5.59 -11.88 -5.14
C LEU A 63 -5.53 -12.66 -3.82
N ASN A 64 -5.10 -13.91 -3.88
CA ASN A 64 -5.06 -14.79 -2.72
C ASN A 64 -3.65 -14.93 -2.15
N ASP A 65 -3.57 -15.38 -0.90
CA ASP A 65 -2.34 -15.62 -0.16
C ASP A 65 -1.75 -17.02 -0.41
N THR A 66 -2.33 -17.77 -1.36
CA THR A 66 -1.88 -19.12 -1.70
C THR A 66 -0.50 -19.09 -2.38
N GLU A 67 0.18 -20.24 -2.44
CA GLU A 67 1.44 -20.38 -3.17
C GLU A 67 1.27 -20.24 -4.69
N ALA A 68 0.04 -20.08 -5.19
CA ALA A 68 -0.23 -19.83 -6.59
C ALA A 68 0.37 -18.49 -7.03
N ILE A 69 1.17 -18.54 -8.10
CA ILE A 69 1.86 -17.39 -8.65
C ILE A 69 0.88 -16.64 -9.56
N HIS A 70 0.50 -15.41 -9.19
CA HIS A 70 -0.27 -14.53 -10.05
C HIS A 70 0.59 -14.19 -11.29
N PRO A 71 0.07 -14.30 -12.52
CA PRO A 71 0.88 -14.16 -13.74
C PRO A 71 1.59 -12.82 -13.88
N VAL A 72 1.07 -11.77 -13.22
CA VAL A 72 1.64 -10.42 -13.23
C VAL A 72 2.30 -10.04 -11.90
N LEU A 73 1.70 -10.44 -10.77
CA LEU A 73 2.11 -9.97 -9.43
C LEU A 73 3.03 -10.97 -8.72
N GLY A 74 3.25 -12.14 -9.32
CA GLY A 74 3.97 -13.23 -8.68
C GLY A 74 3.26 -13.69 -7.41
N ASN A 75 4.04 -13.92 -6.36
CA ASN A 75 3.50 -14.27 -5.04
C ASN A 75 2.97 -13.02 -4.34
N VAL A 76 1.65 -12.92 -4.18
CA VAL A 76 0.97 -11.73 -3.61
C VAL A 76 1.42 -11.45 -2.18
N LYS A 77 1.69 -12.48 -1.38
CA LYS A 77 2.19 -12.31 -0.01
C LYS A 77 3.58 -11.68 0.00
N GLN A 78 4.48 -12.14 -0.87
CA GLN A 78 5.80 -11.51 -1.03
C GLN A 78 5.67 -10.07 -1.54
N ALA A 79 4.76 -9.80 -2.48
CA ALA A 79 4.49 -8.45 -2.94
C ALA A 79 4.02 -7.53 -1.80
N LEU A 80 3.16 -8.03 -0.90
CA LEU A 80 2.71 -7.29 0.28
C LEU A 80 3.85 -7.05 1.28
N GLU A 81 4.70 -8.06 1.53
CA GLU A 81 5.88 -7.92 2.40
C GLU A 81 6.92 -6.94 1.82
N LEU A 82 7.03 -6.83 0.48
CA LEU A 82 7.85 -5.79 -0.15
C LEU A 82 7.35 -4.38 0.18
N LEU A 83 6.03 -4.16 0.30
CA LEU A 83 5.48 -2.86 0.72
C LEU A 83 5.84 -2.52 2.16
N VAL A 84 5.98 -3.52 3.02
CA VAL A 84 6.48 -3.34 4.39
C VAL A 84 7.95 -2.94 4.39
N GLN A 85 8.78 -3.66 3.61
CA GLN A 85 10.20 -3.33 3.46
C GLN A 85 10.43 -1.94 2.88
N GLN A 86 9.57 -1.52 1.97
CA GLN A 86 9.63 -0.21 1.33
C GLN A 86 9.01 0.92 2.17
N ARG A 87 8.50 0.65 3.38
CA ARG A 87 7.87 1.64 4.26
C ARG A 87 6.64 2.32 3.66
N TYR A 88 5.92 1.62 2.79
CA TYR A 88 4.53 1.99 2.48
C TYR A 88 3.58 1.47 3.55
N LEU A 89 3.90 0.29 4.11
CA LEU A 89 3.20 -0.31 5.24
C LEU A 89 4.15 -0.58 6.40
N GLN A 90 3.58 -0.69 7.59
CA GLN A 90 4.21 -1.35 8.74
C GLN A 90 3.30 -2.44 9.25
N LYS A 91 3.91 -3.49 9.84
CA LYS A 91 3.19 -4.64 10.38
C LYS A 91 3.32 -4.65 11.89
N ASP A 92 2.20 -4.50 12.57
CA ASP A 92 2.14 -4.46 14.03
C ASP A 92 1.42 -5.69 14.57
N LYS A 93 2.03 -6.29 15.60
CA LYS A 93 1.37 -7.33 16.38
C LYS A 93 0.78 -6.69 17.63
N VAL A 94 -0.55 -6.70 17.74
CA VAL A 94 -1.25 -6.22 18.92
C VAL A 94 -1.67 -7.41 19.77
N HIS A 95 -1.35 -7.35 21.06
CA HIS A 95 -1.72 -8.37 22.04
C HIS A 95 -3.05 -7.98 22.69
N GLY A 96 -4.08 -8.80 22.49
CA GLY A 96 -5.42 -8.61 23.04
C GLY A 96 -5.90 -9.79 23.87
N PRO A 97 -7.06 -9.65 24.53
CA PRO A 97 -7.66 -10.71 25.34
C PRO A 97 -8.04 -11.96 24.53
N GLU A 98 -8.31 -11.80 23.22
CA GLU A 98 -8.64 -12.89 22.29
C GLU A 98 -7.42 -13.50 21.58
N GLY A 99 -6.21 -13.04 21.94
CA GLY A 99 -4.95 -13.48 21.34
C GLY A 99 -4.22 -12.36 20.62
N ASN A 100 -3.35 -12.74 19.68
CA ASN A 100 -2.53 -11.79 18.96
C ASN A 100 -3.11 -11.51 17.59
N THR A 101 -3.36 -10.25 17.27
CA THR A 101 -3.85 -9.83 15.95
C THR A 101 -2.76 -9.05 15.23
N MET A 102 -2.49 -9.43 13.98
CA MET A 102 -1.60 -8.70 13.10
C MET A 102 -2.37 -7.59 12.37
N TYR A 103 -1.77 -6.41 12.29
CA TYR A 103 -2.30 -5.27 11.58
C TYR A 103 -1.31 -4.77 10.54
N TYR A 104 -1.85 -4.26 9.43
CA TYR A 104 -1.11 -3.39 8.52
C TYR A 104 -1.54 -1.95 8.74
N GLU A 105 -0.57 -1.05 8.78
CA GLU A 105 -0.78 0.39 8.95
C GLU A 105 0.05 1.16 7.92
N LEU A 106 -0.44 2.33 7.49
CA LEU A 106 0.32 3.20 6.58
C LEU A 106 1.63 3.64 7.26
N ALA A 107 2.75 3.37 6.61
CA ALA A 107 4.07 3.82 7.05
C ALA A 107 4.49 5.11 6.32
N GLU A 108 5.71 5.60 6.57
CA GLU A 108 6.14 6.97 6.24
C GLU A 108 5.96 7.36 4.78
N ARG A 109 6.12 6.42 3.83
CA ARG A 109 5.93 6.73 2.40
C ARG A 109 4.47 6.85 1.98
N ALA A 110 3.54 6.38 2.80
CA ALA A 110 2.11 6.43 2.52
C ALA A 110 1.34 7.35 3.47
N SER A 111 1.87 7.59 4.67
CA SER A 111 1.26 8.45 5.69
C SER A 111 1.60 9.93 5.54
N ASP A 112 2.64 10.27 4.77
CA ASP A 112 3.00 11.66 4.45
C ASP A 112 1.79 12.42 3.87
N GLU A 113 1.51 13.61 4.43
CA GLU A 113 0.28 14.36 4.15
C GLU A 113 0.06 14.67 2.65
N PRO A 114 1.06 15.19 1.91
CA PRO A 114 0.97 15.36 0.47
C PRO A 114 0.58 14.08 -0.30
N ILE A 115 1.16 12.94 0.08
CA ILE A 115 0.87 11.65 -0.57
C ILE A 115 -0.55 11.20 -0.24
N ASN A 116 -0.91 11.29 1.05
CA ASN A 116 -2.21 10.90 1.55
C ASN A 116 -3.35 11.69 0.88
N ASN A 117 -3.16 12.99 0.67
CA ASN A 117 -4.13 13.84 -0.03
C ASN A 117 -4.29 13.44 -1.50
N LYS A 118 -3.18 13.17 -2.21
CA LYS A 118 -3.23 12.67 -3.59
C LYS A 118 -3.95 11.32 -3.70
N VAL A 119 -3.73 10.40 -2.76
CA VAL A 119 -4.43 9.11 -2.74
C VAL A 119 -5.95 9.33 -2.62
N LYS A 120 -6.40 10.22 -1.72
CA LYS A 120 -7.83 10.57 -1.60
C LYS A 120 -8.40 11.15 -2.89
N GLU A 121 -7.67 12.05 -3.55
CA GLU A 121 -8.09 12.65 -4.81
C GLU A 121 -8.29 11.58 -5.89
N TYR A 122 -7.31 10.68 -6.06
CA TYR A 122 -7.41 9.59 -7.04
C TYR A 122 -8.53 8.61 -6.74
N ILE A 123 -8.75 8.23 -5.47
CA ILE A 123 -9.88 7.39 -5.08
C ILE A 123 -11.21 8.08 -5.45
N THR A 124 -11.32 9.37 -5.15
CA THR A 124 -12.53 10.16 -5.44
C THR A 124 -12.79 10.22 -6.95
N GLN A 125 -11.75 10.43 -7.75
CA GLN A 125 -11.85 10.45 -9.21
C GLN A 125 -12.32 9.11 -9.76
N ILE A 126 -11.71 7.99 -9.34
CA ILE A 126 -12.09 6.64 -9.79
C ILE A 126 -13.55 6.34 -9.44
N MET A 127 -13.98 6.70 -8.23
CA MET A 127 -15.37 6.49 -7.79
C MET A 127 -16.36 7.33 -8.60
N ALA A 128 -16.00 8.57 -8.96
CA ALA A 128 -16.83 9.43 -9.78
C ALA A 128 -16.96 8.92 -11.22
N ASP A 129 -15.88 8.39 -11.80
CA ASP A 129 -15.87 7.87 -13.18
C ASP A 129 -16.62 6.53 -13.33
N THR A 130 -16.86 5.84 -12.22
CA THR A 130 -17.58 4.54 -12.19
C THR A 130 -19.08 4.71 -11.89
N ALA A 131 -19.55 5.94 -11.63
CA ALA A 131 -20.94 6.27 -11.29
C ALA A 131 -21.75 6.75 -12.52
#